data_AF-A0A7W7J1C3-F1
#
_entry.id   AF-A0A7W7J1C3-F1
#
_cell.length_a   1.000
_cell.length_b   1.000
_cell.length_c   1.000
_cell.angle_alpha   90.00
_cell.angle_beta   90.00
_cell.angle_gamma   90.00
#
_symmetry.space_group_name_H-M   'P 1'
#
loop_
_entity.id
_entity.type
_entity.pdbx_description
1 polymer ?
#
loop_
_entity_poly.entity_id
_entity_poly.type
_entity_poly.pdbx_seq_one_letter_code
_entity_poly.pdbx_strand_id
1 'polypeptide(L)' 'MSQMITKDNELIRINPSNTNKIEYSTTSGRSWHVRYSGSSYGSFQDLTDNGKEILATTSKGLYYSTTNGRSWHKRN' A
#
# COMPACT_ATOMS: atom_id res chain seq x y z
N MET A 1 -9.54 8.85 5.93
CA MET A 1 -9.57 8.22 4.59
C MET A 1 -8.67 7.00 4.66
N SER A 2 -9.12 5.88 4.10
CA SER A 2 -8.79 4.53 4.53
C SER A 2 -7.33 4.15 4.22
N GLN A 3 -6.49 4.16 5.26
CA GLN A 3 -5.08 3.78 5.22
C GLN A 3 -4.86 2.26 5.07
N MET A 4 -5.93 1.48 4.86
CA MET A 4 -5.90 0.02 4.90
C MET A 4 -6.94 -0.58 3.95
N ILE A 5 -6.54 -1.61 3.21
CA ILE A 5 -7.37 -2.41 2.32
C ILE A 5 -7.22 -3.89 2.65
N THR A 6 -8.17 -4.71 2.19
CA THR A 6 -8.06 -6.17 2.25
C THR A 6 -7.82 -6.71 0.85
N LYS A 7 -6.80 -7.54 0.68
CA LYS A 7 -6.45 -8.16 -0.60
C LYS A 7 -5.99 -9.60 -0.38
N ASP A 8 -6.57 -10.56 -1.10
CA ASP A 8 -6.19 -11.98 -1.03
C ASP A 8 -6.11 -12.53 0.41
N ASN A 9 -7.09 -12.16 1.25
CA ASN A 9 -7.14 -12.53 2.68
C ASN A 9 -6.02 -11.93 3.55
N GLU A 10 -5.27 -10.96 3.03
CA GLU A 10 -4.32 -10.15 3.78
C GLU A 10 -4.85 -8.73 3.97
N LEU A 11 -4.54 -8.13 5.11
CA LEU A 11 -4.69 -6.68 5.27
C LEU A 11 -3.43 -6.00 4.75
N ILE A 12 -3.57 -4.93 3.98
CA ILE A 12 -2.46 -4.11 3.50
C ILE A 12 -2.73 -2.68 3.97
N ARG A 13 -1.73 -2.04 4.57
CA ARG A 13 -1.87 -0.67 5.09
C ARG A 13 -0.66 0.20 4.79
N ILE A 14 -0.88 1.51 4.86
CA ILE A 14 0.18 2.50 5.01
C ILE A 14 0.62 2.51 6.47
N ASN A 15 1.93 2.48 6.74
CA ASN A 15 2.43 2.53 8.11
C ASN A 15 2.06 3.89 8.77
N PRO A 16 1.42 3.89 9.95
CA PRO A 16 0.96 5.12 10.61
C PRO A 16 2.07 6.10 11.03
N SER A 17 3.27 5.59 11.31
CA SER A 17 4.44 6.38 11.73
C SER A 17 5.33 6.79 10.55
N ASN A 18 5.19 6.15 9.39
CA ASN A 18 5.99 6.39 8.21
C ASN A 18 5.20 6.10 6.94
N THR A 19 4.66 7.15 6.33
CA THR A 19 3.87 7.08 5.11
C THR A 19 4.64 6.61 3.87
N ASN A 20 5.97 6.43 3.94
CA ASN A 20 6.77 5.84 2.86
C ASN A 20 6.87 4.30 2.97
N LYS A 21 6.18 3.70 3.94
CA LYS A 21 6.20 2.26 4.20
C LYS A 21 4.81 1.66 4.05
N ILE A 22 4.73 0.55 3.33
CA ILE A 22 3.55 -0.31 3.23
C ILE A 22 3.78 -1.56 4.07
N GLU A 23 2.76 -1.95 4.81
CA GLU A 23 2.77 -3.14 5.66
C GLU A 23 1.62 -4.05 5.30
N TYR A 24 1.77 -5.33 5.63
CA TYR A 24 0.71 -6.30 5.49
C TYR A 24 0.55 -7.15 6.73
N SER A 25 -0.64 -7.74 6.90
CA SER A 25 -0.98 -8.66 7.98
C SER A 25 -1.75 -9.84 7.43
N THR A 26 -1.29 -11.05 7.76
CA THR A 26 -2.01 -12.32 7.57
C THR A 26 -2.78 -12.73 8.83
N THR A 27 -2.67 -11.96 9.91
CA THR A 27 -3.19 -12.27 11.24
C THR A 27 -4.35 -11.35 11.62
N SER A 28 -5.11 -10.88 10.62
CA SER A 28 -6.22 -9.92 10.81
C SER A 28 -5.81 -8.67 11.61
N GLY A 29 -4.59 -8.17 11.39
CA GLY A 29 -4.09 -6.93 11.98
C GLY A 29 -3.41 -7.09 13.33
N ARG A 30 -3.25 -8.32 13.85
CA ARG A 30 -2.54 -8.61 15.12
C ARG A 30 -1.03 -8.40 15.00
N SER A 31 -0.44 -8.77 13.85
CA SER A 31 0.97 -8.57 13.52
C SER A 31 1.10 -7.98 12.13
N TRP A 32 2.11 -7.13 11.94
CA TRP A 32 2.36 -6.42 10.68
C TRP A 32 3.78 -6.66 10.21
N HIS A 33 3.91 -6.94 8.92
CA HIS A 33 5.18 -7.18 8.26
C HIS A 33 5.40 -6.11 7.19
N VAL A 34 6.62 -5.65 7.03
CA VAL A 34 6.96 -4.66 6.00
C VAL A 34 6.84 -5.31 4.63
N ARG A 35 6.06 -4.70 3.74
CA ARG A 35 5.94 -5.12 2.34
C ARG A 35 6.79 -4.26 1.41
N TYR A 36 6.79 -2.95 1.67
CA TYR A 36 7.60 -1.97 0.95
C TYR A 36 8.10 -0.92 1.94
N SER A 37 9.33 -0.47 1.76
CA SER A 37 9.91 0.63 2.52
C SER A 37 10.88 1.39 1.62
N GLY A 38 10.58 2.64 1.31
CA GLY A 38 11.43 3.47 0.46
C GLY A 38 10.75 4.75 0.02
N SER A 39 11.52 5.71 -0.51
CA SER A 39 11.02 7.03 -0.91
C SER A 39 10.80 7.18 -2.42
N SER A 40 11.03 6.12 -3.20
CA SER A 40 10.98 6.17 -4.67
C SER A 40 9.63 6.70 -5.17
N TYR A 41 8.53 6.26 -4.56
CA TYR A 41 7.17 6.60 -4.97
C TYR A 41 6.56 7.77 -4.21
N GLY A 42 7.32 8.39 -3.30
CA GLY A 42 6.82 9.43 -2.40
C GLY A 42 6.06 8.84 -1.21
N SER A 43 5.35 9.72 -0.50
CA SER A 43 4.56 9.37 0.67
C SER A 43 3.19 8.89 0.24
N PHE A 44 2.82 7.68 0.67
CA PHE A 44 1.50 7.11 0.45
C PHE A 44 0.48 7.84 1.32
N GLN A 45 -0.60 8.30 0.70
CA GLN A 45 -1.69 9.05 1.35
C GLN A 45 -2.95 8.21 1.46
N ASP A 46 -3.24 7.40 0.45
CA ASP A 46 -4.41 6.53 0.41
C ASP A 46 -4.14 5.25 -0.40
N LEU A 47 -4.86 4.17 -0.07
CA LEU A 47 -4.82 2.89 -0.78
C LEU A 47 -6.24 2.49 -1.16
N THR A 48 -6.42 2.05 -2.40
CA THR A 48 -7.70 1.55 -2.90
C THR A 48 -7.48 0.21 -3.60
N ASP A 49 -8.30 -0.80 -3.28
CA ASP A 49 -8.33 -2.04 -4.05
C ASP A 49 -9.16 -1.84 -5.33
N ASN A 50 -8.53 -2.01 -6.50
CA ASN A 50 -9.17 -1.94 -7.81
C ASN A 50 -9.35 -3.34 -8.44
N GLY A 51 -9.39 -4.40 -7.62
CA GLY A 51 -9.67 -5.76 -8.05
C GLY A 51 -8.48 -6.47 -8.70
N LYS A 52 -7.90 -5.94 -9.78
CA LYS A 52 -6.68 -6.50 -10.40
C LYS A 52 -5.39 -5.86 -9.90
N GLU A 53 -5.50 -4.67 -9.33
CA GLU A 53 -4.37 -3.86 -8.89
C GLU A 53 -4.76 -3.09 -7.63
N ILE A 54 -3.76 -2.68 -6.87
CA ILE A 54 -3.91 -1.72 -5.77
C ILE A 54 -3.55 -0.35 -6.32
N LEU A 55 -4.43 0.62 -6.15
CA LEU A 55 -4.15 2.02 -6.44
C LEU A 55 -3.62 2.70 -5.17
N ALA A 56 -2.59 3.52 -5.35
CA ALA A 56 -2.01 4.34 -4.30
C ALA A 56 -1.97 5.80 -4.74
N THR A 57 -2.65 6.65 -3.98
CA THR A 57 -2.46 8.09 -4.09
C THR A 57 -1.21 8.44 -3.28
N THR A 58 -0.19 8.99 -3.93
CA THR A 58 1.05 9.41 -3.27
C THR A 58 1.33 10.89 -3.50
N SER A 59 2.27 11.44 -2.73
CA SER A 59 2.76 12.81 -2.93
C SER A 59 3.42 13.06 -4.30
N LYS A 60 3.74 12.00 -5.07
CA LYS A 60 4.32 12.09 -6.42
C LYS A 60 3.31 11.79 -7.54
N GLY A 61 2.04 11.59 -7.18
CA GLY A 61 0.95 11.29 -8.11
C GLY A 61 0.29 9.94 -7.84
N LEU A 62 -0.48 9.46 -8.81
CA LEU A 62 -1.16 8.18 -8.72
C LEU A 62 -0.21 7.04 -9.12
N TYR A 63 -0.14 6.01 -8.30
CA TYR A 63 0.60 4.78 -8.55
C TYR A 63 -0.33 3.58 -8.51
N TYR A 64 0.06 2.49 -9.15
CA TYR A 64 -0.64 1.21 -9.08
C TYR A 64 0.33 0.06 -8.83
N SER A 65 -0.16 -1.02 -8.22
CA SER A 65 0.60 -2.24 -7.95
C SER A 65 -0.21 -3.46 -8.33
N THR A 66 0.35 -4.32 -9.18
CA THR A 66 -0.16 -5.67 -9.49
C THR A 66 0.51 -6.75 -8.64
N THR A 67 1.41 -6.36 -7.73
CA THR A 67 2.23 -7.25 -6.90
C THR A 67 1.85 -7.14 -5.42
N ASN A 68 0.57 -6.85 -5.16
CA ASN A 68 0.01 -6.66 -3.82
C ASN A 68 0.79 -5.65 -2.95
N GLY A 69 1.35 -4.60 -3.55
CA GLY A 69 2.05 -3.52 -2.85
C GLY A 69 3.56 -3.71 -2.67
N ARG A 70 4.15 -4.73 -3.31
CA ARG A 70 5.62 -4.96 -3.29
C ARG A 70 6.37 -4.01 -4.22
N SER A 71 5.79 -3.71 -5.38
CA SER A 71 6.31 -2.77 -6.37
C SER A 71 5.20 -1.89 -6.90
N TRP A 72 5.54 -0.66 -7.30
CA TRP A 72 4.58 0.34 -7.76
C TRP A 72 5.02 0.93 -9.09
N HIS A 73 4.05 1.16 -9.97
CA HIS A 73 4.22 1.80 -11.27
C HIS A 73 3.38 3.07 -11.29
N LYS A 74 3.94 4.16 -11.83
CA LYS A 74 3.19 5.41 -11.95
C LYS A 74 2.04 5.21 -12.94
N ARG A 75 0.84 5.65 -12.57
CA ARG A 75 -0.31 5.70 -13.47
C ARG A 75 -0.24 7.05 -14.19
N ASN A 76 -0.08 7.01 -15.52
CA ASN A 76 -0.16 8.19 -16.38
C ASN A 76 -1.62 8.49 -16.73
#